data_AF-A0A061JB83-F1
#
_entry.id   AF-A0A061JB83-F1
#
_cell.length_a   1.000
_cell.length_b   1.000
_cell.length_c   1.000
_cell.angle_alpha   90.00
_cell.angle_beta   90.00
_cell.angle_gamma   90.00
#
_symmetry.space_group_name_H-M   'P 1'
#
loop_
_entity.id
_entity.type
_entity.pdbx_description
1 polymer ?
#
loop_
_entity_poly.entity_id
_entity_poly.type
_entity_poly.pdbx_seq_one_letter_code
_entity_poly.pdbx_strand_id
1 'polypeptide(L)'
;MKTRCDMQFSMGEEKAELNQYWYSPHTIRALLAEVLHHATACAFLSTPSLYFALVCDPEGTGVTDASASVAGGAAAALAASSRLFEFDRQWEREPGFVHYDFHKPEQVPVQYLAAFDYILADPPFITEDVWTAYVQTARLLLRPGGKLLLTTVLENHTMLEGLLDAPLFIAPFRPAITNLTYQYVCFTSYKATRLAQVNSELPPEDPKIMAATLMANDLRESEREFTAQMRQRDRQGEVPLPVTQHYDAPSTDLADLPISAMKWGYIPAGLTVYANGDKAPPANSGDHDYGSVYREVEALRVMLDNFKRLIDLSQKHLDVLLRLQHKCKRQEEGEDSSAAETALLAAKEAFAKTLEEMRGIVTSVESSEARVAAESGVVAPGYISAMKECVEAYAAVPLQKRWLNELAADATRKFKSPVFNRMKELLQRLKEIKRQQSSRTVAADATPSS
;
A
#
# COMPACT_ATOMS: atom_id res chain seq x y z
N MET A 1 -11.83 -28.85 -14.50
CA MET A 1 -10.64 -29.68 -14.16
C MET A 1 -10.99 -30.55 -12.96
N LYS A 2 -10.68 -31.86 -12.99
CA LYS A 2 -10.97 -32.79 -11.86
C LYS A 2 -9.73 -32.93 -10.98
N THR A 3 -9.86 -32.74 -9.67
CA THR A 3 -8.76 -32.91 -8.71
C THR A 3 -8.63 -34.36 -8.24
N ARG A 4 -7.58 -34.64 -7.46
CA ARG A 4 -7.36 -35.94 -6.80
C ARG A 4 -8.47 -36.33 -5.81
N CYS A 5 -9.38 -35.41 -5.47
CA CYS A 5 -10.49 -35.60 -4.52
C CYS A 5 -11.88 -35.55 -5.18
N ASP A 6 -11.99 -35.83 -6.48
CA ASP A 6 -13.24 -35.74 -7.27
C ASP A 6 -13.88 -34.35 -7.29
N MET A 7 -13.16 -33.30 -6.87
CA MET A 7 -13.65 -31.93 -6.95
C MET A 7 -13.47 -31.40 -8.38
N GLN A 8 -14.52 -30.77 -8.91
CA GLN A 8 -14.51 -30.22 -10.26
C GLN A 8 -14.45 -28.69 -10.18
N PHE A 9 -13.34 -28.10 -10.65
CA PHE A 9 -13.32 -26.69 -10.98
C PHE A 9 -14.04 -26.48 -12.33
N SER A 10 -15.10 -25.68 -12.33
CA SER A 10 -15.91 -25.37 -13.52
C SER A 10 -15.71 -23.92 -13.93
N MET A 11 -15.20 -23.68 -15.14
CA MET A 11 -15.05 -22.32 -15.70
C MET A 11 -16.38 -21.69 -16.11
N GLY A 12 -17.50 -22.41 -15.99
CA GLY A 12 -18.84 -21.87 -16.26
C GLY A 12 -19.56 -21.36 -15.01
N GLU A 13 -18.99 -21.54 -13.81
CA GLU A 13 -19.61 -21.17 -12.55
C GLU A 13 -18.90 -19.93 -11.97
N GLU A 14 -19.37 -18.74 -12.36
CA GLU A 14 -18.96 -17.46 -11.77
C GLU A 14 -19.96 -17.04 -10.70
N LYS A 15 -19.47 -16.58 -9.54
CA LYS A 15 -20.29 -15.98 -8.49
C LYS A 15 -20.12 -14.47 -8.50
N ALA A 16 -21.15 -13.77 -8.97
CA ALA A 16 -21.15 -12.31 -9.05
C ALA A 16 -20.96 -11.66 -7.67
N GLU A 17 -21.51 -12.27 -6.61
CA GLU A 17 -21.38 -11.80 -5.23
C GLU A 17 -19.96 -11.90 -4.66
N LEU A 18 -19.10 -12.73 -5.26
CA LEU A 18 -17.68 -12.85 -4.91
C LEU A 18 -16.76 -12.14 -5.91
N ASN A 19 -17.34 -11.49 -6.92
CA ASN A 19 -16.65 -10.87 -8.04
C ASN A 19 -15.66 -11.82 -8.76
N GLN A 20 -16.09 -13.07 -8.97
CA GLN A 20 -15.27 -14.09 -9.64
C GLN A 20 -15.37 -13.98 -11.16
N TYR A 21 -14.21 -13.85 -11.82
CA TYR A 21 -14.08 -13.89 -13.27
C TYR A 21 -12.98 -14.86 -13.68
N TRP A 22 -13.17 -15.57 -14.79
CA TRP A 22 -12.22 -16.58 -15.22
C TRP A 22 -11.33 -16.15 -16.38
N TYR A 23 -10.03 -16.38 -16.20
CA TYR A 23 -9.03 -16.32 -17.27
C TYR A 23 -9.35 -17.31 -18.39
N SER A 24 -8.98 -16.94 -19.61
CA SER A 24 -8.97 -17.86 -20.73
C SER A 24 -8.01 -19.04 -20.48
N PRO A 25 -8.22 -20.21 -21.11
CA PRO A 25 -7.29 -21.33 -21.02
C PRO A 25 -5.85 -20.97 -21.45
N HIS A 26 -5.68 -20.11 -22.45
CA HIS A 26 -4.35 -19.68 -22.90
C HIS A 26 -3.67 -18.77 -21.87
N THR A 27 -4.42 -17.84 -21.28
CA THR A 27 -3.94 -16.99 -20.18
C THR A 27 -3.50 -17.82 -18.97
N ILE A 28 -4.31 -18.82 -18.58
CA ILE A 28 -3.96 -19.75 -17.49
C ILE A 28 -2.61 -20.45 -17.77
N ARG A 29 -2.43 -20.99 -18.98
CA ARG A 29 -1.17 -21.64 -19.37
C ARG A 29 0.02 -20.69 -19.35
N ALA A 30 -0.14 -19.45 -19.84
CA ALA A 30 0.92 -18.47 -19.87
C ALA A 30 1.35 -18.03 -18.45
N LEU A 31 0.39 -17.73 -17.58
CA LEU A 31 0.65 -17.38 -16.18
C LEU A 31 1.29 -18.54 -15.42
N LEU A 32 0.82 -19.78 -15.61
CA LEU A 32 1.44 -20.94 -14.98
C LEU A 32 2.85 -21.24 -15.50
N ALA A 33 3.13 -21.03 -16.79
CA ALA A 33 4.48 -21.16 -17.32
C ALA A 33 5.46 -20.19 -16.65
N GLU A 34 5.00 -18.97 -16.34
CA GLU A 34 5.76 -17.98 -15.56
C GLU A 34 6.01 -18.45 -14.12
N VAL A 35 4.97 -18.94 -13.44
CA VAL A 35 5.09 -19.48 -12.08
C VAL A 35 6.05 -20.66 -12.05
N LEU A 36 5.91 -21.64 -12.96
CA LEU A 36 6.79 -22.81 -13.08
C LEU A 36 8.26 -22.42 -13.34
N HIS A 37 8.50 -21.29 -13.99
CA HIS A 37 9.85 -20.81 -14.27
C HIS A 37 10.53 -20.19 -13.04
N HIS A 38 9.76 -19.75 -12.03
CA HIS A 38 10.28 -18.93 -10.93
C HIS A 38 10.03 -19.48 -9.54
N ALA A 39 8.98 -20.25 -9.34
CA ALA A 39 8.52 -20.68 -8.03
C ALA A 39 8.97 -22.11 -7.71
N THR A 40 9.32 -22.33 -6.45
CA THR A 40 9.34 -23.68 -5.85
C THR A 40 8.15 -23.88 -4.91
N ALA A 41 7.57 -22.80 -4.39
CA ALA A 41 6.34 -22.79 -3.60
C ALA A 41 5.55 -21.50 -3.87
N CYS A 42 4.34 -21.63 -4.45
CA CYS A 42 3.50 -20.49 -4.79
C CYS A 42 2.29 -20.36 -3.86
N ALA A 43 2.02 -19.15 -3.38
CA ALA A 43 0.71 -18.81 -2.83
C ALA A 43 -0.16 -18.15 -3.91
N PHE A 44 -1.25 -18.83 -4.26
CA PHE A 44 -2.28 -18.36 -5.16
C PHE A 44 -3.34 -17.61 -4.33
N LEU A 45 -3.28 -16.28 -4.33
CA LEU A 45 -4.26 -15.44 -3.63
C LEU A 45 -5.43 -15.15 -4.57
N SER A 46 -6.60 -15.69 -4.25
CA SER A 46 -7.85 -15.54 -5.02
C SER A 46 -7.73 -15.94 -6.50
N THR A 47 -6.89 -16.94 -6.79
CA THR A 47 -6.68 -17.44 -8.15
C THR A 47 -6.91 -18.95 -8.27
N PRO A 48 -8.14 -19.42 -7.98
CA PRO A 48 -8.47 -20.84 -7.96
C PRO A 48 -8.24 -21.51 -9.33
N SER A 49 -8.56 -20.82 -10.44
CA SER A 49 -8.38 -21.35 -11.79
C SER A 49 -6.91 -21.73 -12.09
N LEU A 50 -5.96 -20.91 -11.65
CA LEU A 50 -4.52 -21.15 -11.80
C LEU A 50 -4.05 -22.28 -10.88
N TYR A 51 -4.46 -22.27 -9.62
CA TYR A 51 -4.11 -23.33 -8.67
C TYR A 51 -4.61 -24.69 -9.16
N PHE A 52 -5.87 -24.80 -9.58
CA PHE A 52 -6.42 -26.07 -10.05
C PHE A 52 -5.81 -26.52 -11.38
N ALA A 53 -5.45 -25.59 -12.26
CA ALA A 53 -4.70 -25.94 -13.46
C ALA A 53 -3.31 -26.53 -13.12
N LEU A 54 -2.61 -25.97 -12.12
CA LEU A 54 -1.33 -26.51 -11.65
C LEU A 54 -1.48 -27.91 -11.03
N VAL A 55 -2.51 -28.14 -10.19
CA VAL A 55 -2.66 -29.41 -9.46
C VAL A 55 -3.28 -30.52 -10.31
N CYS A 56 -4.14 -30.19 -11.28
CA CYS A 56 -4.84 -31.17 -12.13
C CYS A 56 -4.08 -31.50 -13.42
N ASP A 57 -3.35 -30.53 -13.99
CA ASP A 57 -2.57 -30.71 -15.22
C ASP A 57 -1.20 -29.99 -15.09
N PRO A 58 -0.32 -30.48 -14.20
CA PRO A 58 0.98 -29.85 -13.93
C PRO A 58 1.90 -29.79 -15.15
N GLU A 59 1.67 -30.61 -16.17
CA GLU A 59 2.43 -30.59 -17.43
C GLU A 59 1.77 -29.71 -18.52
N GLY A 60 0.56 -29.18 -18.29
CA GLY A 60 -0.16 -28.29 -19.21
C GLY A 60 -0.49 -28.93 -20.56
N THR A 61 -0.59 -30.27 -20.60
CA THR A 61 -0.68 -31.06 -21.84
C THR A 61 -2.10 -31.09 -22.42
N GLY A 62 -3.12 -30.69 -21.65
CA GLY A 62 -4.51 -30.77 -22.07
C GLY A 62 -5.02 -32.21 -22.25
N VAL A 63 -4.25 -33.21 -21.80
CA VAL A 63 -4.57 -34.63 -21.88
C VAL A 63 -4.82 -35.14 -20.46
N THR A 64 -6.05 -35.58 -20.18
CA THR A 64 -6.47 -36.10 -18.87
C THR A 64 -6.12 -37.57 -18.66
N ASP A 65 -5.29 -38.17 -19.52
CA ASP A 65 -4.88 -39.57 -19.39
C ASP A 65 -3.62 -39.68 -18.54
N ALA A 66 -3.74 -40.44 -17.45
CA ALA A 66 -2.75 -40.64 -16.39
C ALA A 66 -1.47 -41.40 -16.82
N SER A 67 -1.13 -41.46 -18.11
CA SER A 67 -0.06 -42.32 -18.65
C SER A 67 1.14 -41.59 -19.27
N ALA A 68 1.18 -40.26 -19.27
CA ALA A 68 2.33 -39.50 -19.77
C ALA A 68 2.95 -38.66 -18.64
N SER A 69 3.74 -39.28 -17.76
CA SER A 69 4.55 -38.57 -16.75
C SER A 69 6.03 -38.88 -16.95
N VAL A 70 6.73 -38.08 -17.76
CA VAL A 70 8.19 -38.19 -17.88
C VAL A 70 8.90 -36.83 -17.80
N ALA A 71 8.19 -35.72 -17.57
CA ALA A 71 8.77 -34.43 -17.15
C ALA A 71 8.42 -34.05 -15.68
N GLY A 72 7.60 -34.88 -15.02
CA GLY A 72 6.75 -34.57 -13.87
C GLY A 72 7.36 -34.50 -12.45
N GLY A 73 8.62 -34.09 -12.29
CA GLY A 73 9.21 -33.93 -10.96
C GLY A 73 8.98 -32.53 -10.35
N ALA A 74 9.44 -31.50 -11.05
CA ALA A 74 9.45 -30.13 -10.53
C ALA A 74 8.05 -29.51 -10.40
N ALA A 75 7.19 -29.71 -11.41
CA ALA A 75 5.82 -29.21 -11.40
C ALA A 75 4.97 -29.88 -10.30
N ALA A 76 5.16 -31.19 -10.08
CA ALA A 76 4.51 -31.91 -8.99
C ALA A 76 5.01 -31.45 -7.61
N ALA A 77 6.31 -31.18 -7.46
CA ALA A 77 6.89 -30.63 -6.24
C ALA A 77 6.38 -29.22 -5.93
N LEU A 78 6.27 -28.38 -6.96
CA LEU A 78 5.67 -27.04 -6.86
C LEU A 78 4.20 -27.14 -6.44
N ALA A 79 3.41 -28.00 -7.09
CA ALA A 79 2.00 -28.22 -6.74
C ALA A 79 1.85 -28.66 -5.28
N ALA A 80 2.68 -29.60 -4.79
CA ALA A 80 2.66 -30.05 -3.41
C ALA A 80 3.03 -28.95 -2.39
N SER A 81 3.88 -28.01 -2.79
CA SER A 81 4.38 -26.92 -1.96
C SER A 81 3.56 -25.62 -2.10
N SER A 82 2.56 -25.60 -2.98
CA SER A 82 1.73 -24.42 -3.25
C SER A 82 0.40 -24.48 -2.51
N ARG A 83 -0.21 -23.32 -2.27
CA ARG A 83 -1.51 -23.21 -1.58
C ARG A 83 -2.43 -22.22 -2.28
N LEU A 84 -3.72 -22.50 -2.23
CA LEU A 84 -4.79 -21.61 -2.66
C LEU A 84 -5.36 -20.90 -1.43
N PHE A 85 -5.24 -19.59 -1.39
CA PHE A 85 -5.87 -18.73 -0.40
C PHE A 85 -7.14 -18.15 -1.00
N GLU A 86 -8.29 -18.63 -0.56
CA GLU A 86 -9.58 -18.32 -1.19
C GLU A 86 -10.70 -18.18 -0.15
N PHE A 87 -11.63 -17.26 -0.41
CA PHE A 87 -12.79 -17.01 0.45
C PHE A 87 -13.89 -18.03 0.19
N ASP A 88 -14.08 -18.40 -1.08
CA ASP A 88 -15.10 -19.36 -1.49
C ASP A 88 -14.81 -20.78 -0.98
N ARG A 89 -15.64 -21.23 -0.03
CA ARG A 89 -15.50 -22.54 0.62
C ARG A 89 -15.89 -23.73 -0.24
N GLN A 90 -16.34 -23.51 -1.48
CA GLN A 90 -16.64 -24.63 -2.39
C GLN A 90 -15.44 -25.56 -2.60
N TRP A 91 -14.21 -25.07 -2.36
CA TRP A 91 -12.96 -25.83 -2.45
C TRP A 91 -12.35 -26.28 -1.12
N GLU A 92 -13.07 -26.14 0.01
CA GLU A 92 -12.55 -26.38 1.37
C GLU A 92 -12.05 -27.82 1.62
N ARG A 93 -12.46 -28.78 0.77
CA ARG A 93 -12.00 -30.18 0.85
C ARG A 93 -10.68 -30.45 0.13
N GLU A 94 -10.19 -29.50 -0.68
CA GLU A 94 -8.93 -29.63 -1.39
C GLU A 94 -7.76 -29.46 -0.41
N PRO A 95 -6.79 -30.40 -0.34
CA PRO A 95 -5.72 -30.34 0.68
C PRO A 95 -4.86 -29.08 0.67
N GLY A 96 -4.71 -28.42 -0.48
CA GLY A 96 -3.96 -27.16 -0.58
C GLY A 96 -4.80 -25.90 -0.40
N PHE A 97 -6.10 -26.01 -0.09
CA PHE A 97 -6.98 -24.89 0.20
C PHE A 97 -6.69 -24.29 1.58
N VAL A 98 -6.73 -22.97 1.65
CA VAL A 98 -6.64 -22.16 2.86
C VAL A 98 -7.76 -21.13 2.80
N HIS A 99 -8.70 -21.21 3.74
CA HIS A 99 -9.76 -20.21 3.83
C HIS A 99 -9.14 -18.84 4.14
N TYR A 100 -9.37 -17.87 3.25
CA TYR A 100 -8.77 -16.54 3.31
C TYR A 100 -9.84 -15.46 3.14
N ASP A 101 -9.88 -14.52 4.07
CA ASP A 101 -10.76 -13.35 4.04
C ASP A 101 -9.88 -12.10 4.03
N PHE A 102 -9.87 -11.38 2.91
CA PHE A 102 -9.00 -10.20 2.77
C PHE A 102 -9.37 -9.06 3.72
N HIS A 103 -10.57 -9.05 4.32
CA HIS A 103 -10.90 -8.09 5.39
C HIS A 103 -10.10 -8.33 6.67
N LYS A 104 -9.43 -9.48 6.76
CA LYS A 104 -8.58 -9.89 7.88
C LYS A 104 -7.21 -10.35 7.35
N PRO A 105 -6.44 -9.46 6.71
CA PRO A 105 -5.23 -9.83 5.96
C PRO A 105 -4.12 -10.42 6.84
N GLU A 106 -4.14 -10.14 8.15
CA GLU A 106 -3.20 -10.70 9.13
C GLU A 106 -3.59 -12.12 9.61
N GLN A 107 -4.81 -12.58 9.34
CA GLN A 107 -5.30 -13.90 9.76
C GLN A 107 -4.89 -15.01 8.78
N VAL A 108 -3.61 -15.09 8.49
CA VAL A 108 -3.01 -16.21 7.75
C VAL A 108 -2.48 -17.27 8.73
N PRO A 109 -2.59 -18.57 8.41
CA PRO A 109 -2.04 -19.61 9.28
C PRO A 109 -0.53 -19.45 9.49
N VAL A 110 -0.08 -19.59 10.74
CA VAL A 110 1.32 -19.33 11.14
C VAL A 110 2.35 -20.14 10.36
N GLN A 111 2.00 -21.38 9.95
CA GLN A 111 2.87 -22.25 9.15
C GLN A 111 3.16 -21.71 7.75
N TYR A 112 2.41 -20.70 7.30
CA TYR A 112 2.55 -20.10 5.98
C TYR A 112 3.26 -18.73 6.01
N LEU A 113 3.65 -18.25 7.19
CA LEU A 113 4.46 -17.04 7.31
C LEU A 113 5.84 -17.28 6.67
N ALA A 114 6.21 -16.41 5.71
CA ALA A 114 7.41 -16.53 4.90
C ALA A 114 7.59 -17.95 4.31
N ALA A 115 6.51 -18.61 3.91
CA ALA A 115 6.56 -19.98 3.40
C ALA A 115 6.71 -20.07 1.88
N PHE A 116 6.44 -19.01 1.13
CA PHE A 116 6.40 -19.04 -0.33
C PHE A 116 7.48 -18.18 -0.96
N ASP A 117 8.12 -18.66 -2.02
CA ASP A 117 9.08 -17.86 -2.81
C ASP A 117 8.40 -17.11 -3.96
N TYR A 118 7.12 -17.35 -4.18
CA TYR A 118 6.31 -16.71 -5.20
C TYR A 118 4.89 -16.47 -4.71
N ILE A 119 4.33 -15.29 -5.01
CA ILE A 119 2.92 -14.99 -4.80
C ILE A 119 2.31 -14.52 -6.10
N LEU A 120 1.16 -15.11 -6.44
CA LEU A 120 0.32 -14.67 -7.52
C LEU A 120 -1.01 -14.19 -6.94
N ALA A 121 -1.38 -12.93 -7.18
CA ALA A 121 -2.57 -12.32 -6.60
C ALA A 121 -3.49 -11.68 -7.65
N ASP A 122 -4.78 -12.03 -7.56
CA ASP A 122 -5.88 -11.44 -8.32
C ASP A 122 -7.05 -11.12 -7.37
N PRO A 123 -7.07 -9.93 -6.74
CA PRO A 123 -8.09 -9.59 -5.77
C PRO A 123 -9.49 -9.46 -6.38
N PRO A 124 -10.56 -9.64 -5.59
CA PRO A 124 -11.93 -9.47 -6.08
C PRO A 124 -12.21 -8.02 -6.48
N PHE A 125 -11.49 -7.02 -5.96
CA PHE A 125 -11.71 -5.63 -6.36
C PHE A 125 -10.37 -4.93 -6.62
N ILE A 126 -10.38 -3.99 -7.57
CA ILE A 126 -9.20 -3.24 -7.99
C ILE A 126 -8.92 -1.98 -7.14
N THR A 127 -9.61 -1.82 -6.01
CA THR A 127 -9.54 -0.64 -5.16
C THR A 127 -8.31 -0.65 -4.24
N GLU A 128 -7.85 0.53 -3.82
CA GLU A 128 -6.64 0.69 -3.00
C GLU A 128 -6.74 -0.01 -1.63
N ASP A 129 -7.91 0.00 -1.00
CA ASP A 129 -8.14 -0.66 0.30
C ASP A 129 -7.99 -2.18 0.20
N VAL A 130 -8.50 -2.78 -0.88
CA VAL A 130 -8.38 -4.22 -1.16
C VAL A 130 -6.93 -4.55 -1.52
N TRP A 131 -6.27 -3.74 -2.35
CA TRP A 131 -4.85 -3.92 -2.64
C TRP A 131 -3.96 -3.76 -1.40
N THR A 132 -4.30 -2.84 -0.48
CA THR A 132 -3.61 -2.69 0.80
C THR A 132 -3.66 -3.98 1.61
N ALA A 133 -4.85 -4.60 1.69
CA ALA A 133 -5.01 -5.88 2.37
C ALA A 133 -4.21 -7.01 1.69
N TYR A 134 -4.26 -7.12 0.36
CA TYR A 134 -3.50 -8.15 -0.36
C TYR A 134 -1.98 -7.96 -0.24
N VAL A 135 -1.48 -6.72 -0.24
CA VAL A 135 -0.07 -6.42 -0.02
C VAL A 135 0.35 -6.77 1.42
N GLN A 136 -0.50 -6.51 2.42
CA GLN A 136 -0.26 -6.94 3.80
C GLN A 136 -0.16 -8.47 3.91
N THR A 137 -1.14 -9.20 3.36
CA THR A 137 -1.11 -10.66 3.27
C THR A 137 0.15 -11.14 2.56
N ALA A 138 0.49 -10.54 1.42
CA ALA A 138 1.65 -10.94 0.63
C ALA A 138 2.96 -10.77 1.39
N ARG A 139 3.14 -9.67 2.15
CA ARG A 139 4.31 -9.45 3.01
C ARG A 139 4.46 -10.52 4.10
N LEU A 140 3.35 -11.04 4.63
CA LEU A 140 3.37 -12.09 5.64
C LEU A 140 3.75 -13.45 5.04
N LEU A 141 3.28 -13.76 3.83
CA LEU A 141 3.46 -15.06 3.18
C LEU A 141 4.80 -15.19 2.43
N LEU A 142 5.33 -14.09 1.91
CA LEU A 142 6.49 -14.08 1.03
C LEU A 142 7.80 -14.24 1.80
N ARG A 143 8.67 -15.14 1.32
CA ARG A 143 10.05 -15.27 1.79
C ARG A 143 10.87 -14.01 1.44
N PRO A 144 11.91 -13.67 2.21
CA PRO A 144 12.87 -12.66 1.80
C PRO A 144 13.44 -12.96 0.41
N GLY A 145 13.37 -12.00 -0.50
CA GLY A 145 13.80 -12.17 -1.90
C GLY A 145 12.81 -12.92 -2.80
N GLY A 146 11.62 -13.24 -2.30
CA GLY A 146 10.54 -13.84 -3.10
C GLY A 146 10.01 -12.89 -4.18
N LYS A 147 9.24 -13.46 -5.11
CA LYS A 147 8.70 -12.77 -6.28
C LYS A 147 7.19 -12.57 -6.18
N LEU A 148 6.71 -11.49 -6.80
CA LEU A 148 5.30 -11.14 -6.88
C LEU A 148 4.87 -11.08 -8.34
N LEU A 149 3.67 -11.61 -8.62
CA LEU A 149 2.90 -11.36 -9.83
C LEU A 149 1.50 -10.92 -9.43
N LEU A 150 1.11 -9.73 -9.85
CA LEU A 150 -0.16 -9.11 -9.51
C LEU A 150 -0.94 -8.84 -10.79
N THR A 151 -2.21 -9.22 -10.86
CA THR A 151 -3.09 -8.97 -12.01
C THR A 151 -4.12 -7.91 -11.65
N THR A 152 -4.15 -6.81 -12.41
CA THR A 152 -5.10 -5.71 -12.20
C THR A 152 -5.09 -4.74 -13.38
N VAL A 153 -5.70 -3.56 -13.25
CA VAL A 153 -5.69 -2.51 -14.26
C VAL A 153 -4.39 -1.69 -14.25
N LEU A 154 -4.03 -1.09 -15.39
CA LEU A 154 -2.77 -0.33 -15.53
C LEU A 154 -2.68 0.87 -14.57
N GLU A 155 -3.82 1.48 -14.25
CA GLU A 155 -3.96 2.64 -13.37
C GLU A 155 -3.49 2.38 -11.92
N ASN A 156 -3.48 1.11 -11.51
CA ASN A 156 -3.04 0.70 -10.18
C ASN A 156 -1.52 0.68 -10.02
N HIS A 157 -0.76 0.90 -11.09
CA HIS A 157 0.70 0.81 -11.10
C HIS A 157 1.36 1.66 -10.00
N THR A 158 1.13 2.98 -9.99
CA THR A 158 1.73 3.90 -9.01
C THR A 158 1.30 3.60 -7.56
N MET A 159 0.04 3.22 -7.38
CA MET A 159 -0.51 2.89 -6.05
C MET A 159 0.15 1.62 -5.49
N LEU A 160 0.31 0.58 -6.32
CA LEU A 160 0.98 -0.65 -5.92
C LEU A 160 2.45 -0.46 -5.58
N GLU A 161 3.17 0.37 -6.33
CA GLU A 161 4.57 0.71 -6.00
C GLU A 161 4.67 1.40 -4.64
N GLY A 162 3.76 2.34 -4.36
CA GLY A 162 3.67 3.01 -3.06
C GLY A 162 3.34 2.06 -1.92
N LEU A 163 2.40 1.13 -2.14
CA LEU A 163 2.03 0.13 -1.13
C LEU A 163 3.15 -0.85 -0.84
N LEU A 164 3.89 -1.28 -1.86
CA LEU A 164 5.01 -2.23 -1.73
C LEU A 164 6.31 -1.58 -1.25
N ASP A 165 6.45 -0.26 -1.45
CA ASP A 165 7.71 0.47 -1.30
C ASP A 165 8.80 -0.11 -2.23
N ALA A 166 8.40 -0.49 -3.45
CA ALA A 166 9.28 -1.14 -4.43
C ALA A 166 8.79 -0.91 -5.88
N PRO A 167 9.71 -0.80 -6.84
CA PRO A 167 9.35 -0.67 -8.26
C PRO A 167 8.76 -1.98 -8.82
N LEU A 168 7.72 -1.87 -9.64
CA LEU A 168 7.07 -2.97 -10.37
C LEU A 168 7.24 -2.90 -11.90
N PHE A 169 7.70 -4.00 -12.50
CA PHE A 169 7.69 -4.19 -13.94
C PHE A 169 6.27 -4.42 -14.47
N ILE A 170 6.04 -4.03 -15.71
CA ILE A 170 4.78 -4.27 -16.41
C ILE A 170 5.04 -5.33 -17.49
N ALA A 171 4.40 -6.49 -17.39
CA ALA A 171 4.58 -7.54 -18.38
C ALA A 171 3.92 -7.15 -19.73
N PRO A 172 4.58 -7.41 -20.88
CA PRO A 172 3.94 -7.30 -22.18
C PRO A 172 2.71 -8.20 -22.35
N PHE A 173 2.70 -9.36 -21.70
CA PHE A 173 1.55 -10.26 -21.70
C PHE A 173 0.41 -9.65 -20.88
N ARG A 174 -0.79 -9.63 -21.48
CA ARG A 174 -2.02 -9.21 -20.82
C ARG A 174 -3.01 -10.36 -20.70
N PRO A 175 -3.57 -10.62 -19.51
CA PRO A 175 -4.52 -11.69 -19.34
C PRO A 175 -5.82 -11.40 -20.09
N ALA A 176 -6.34 -12.42 -20.78
CA ALA A 176 -7.68 -12.41 -21.34
C ALA A 176 -8.66 -12.99 -20.30
N ILE A 177 -9.71 -12.23 -19.98
CA ILE A 177 -10.74 -12.57 -19.00
C ILE A 177 -12.09 -12.43 -19.70
N THR A 178 -12.90 -13.49 -19.72
CA THR A 178 -14.04 -13.60 -20.64
C THR A 178 -15.14 -12.57 -20.39
N ASN A 179 -15.49 -12.36 -19.12
CA ASN A 179 -16.65 -11.55 -18.72
C ASN A 179 -16.27 -10.22 -18.07
N LEU A 180 -15.04 -9.74 -18.32
CA LEU A 180 -14.53 -8.51 -17.73
C LEU A 180 -14.48 -7.38 -18.77
N THR A 181 -14.98 -6.19 -18.39
CA THR A 181 -15.02 -5.01 -19.26
C THR A 181 -13.69 -4.27 -19.35
N TYR A 182 -12.83 -4.43 -18.34
CA TYR A 182 -11.52 -3.79 -18.26
C TYR A 182 -10.42 -4.71 -18.78
N GLN A 183 -9.39 -4.12 -19.37
CA GLN A 183 -8.19 -4.85 -19.74
C GLN A 183 -7.21 -4.86 -18.56
N TYR A 184 -6.96 -6.05 -18.02
CA TYR A 184 -5.93 -6.25 -17.00
C TYR A 184 -4.53 -6.31 -17.62
N VAL A 185 -3.54 -6.01 -16.80
CA VAL A 185 -2.10 -6.15 -17.01
C VAL A 185 -1.50 -7.00 -15.89
N CYS A 186 -0.31 -7.55 -16.11
CA CYS A 186 0.45 -8.20 -15.05
C CYS A 186 1.56 -7.28 -14.56
N PHE A 187 1.61 -7.00 -13.26
CA PHE A 187 2.74 -6.37 -12.61
C PHE A 187 3.62 -7.40 -11.92
N THR A 188 4.94 -7.26 -12.06
CA THR A 188 5.90 -8.20 -11.47
C THR A 188 6.98 -7.48 -10.70
N SER A 189 7.46 -8.04 -9.58
CA SER A 189 8.62 -7.50 -8.84
C SER A 189 9.98 -7.81 -9.51
N TYR A 190 9.94 -8.34 -10.71
CA TYR A 190 11.08 -8.81 -11.49
C TYR A 190 10.77 -8.68 -12.98
N LYS A 191 11.80 -8.70 -13.84
CA LYS A 191 11.60 -8.64 -15.30
C LYS A 191 10.89 -9.90 -15.81
N ALA A 192 9.74 -9.72 -16.44
CA ALA A 192 8.92 -10.80 -16.97
C ALA A 192 9.70 -11.72 -17.92
N THR A 193 9.46 -13.02 -17.85
CA THR A 193 10.17 -14.03 -18.66
C THR A 193 9.26 -14.67 -19.71
N ARG A 194 8.41 -15.61 -19.31
CA ARG A 194 7.38 -16.24 -20.16
C ARG A 194 6.28 -15.25 -20.53
N LEU A 195 6.07 -14.23 -19.70
CA LEU A 195 5.13 -13.13 -19.94
C LEU A 195 5.73 -11.97 -20.76
N ALA A 196 6.91 -12.13 -21.36
CA ALA A 196 7.51 -11.13 -22.24
C ALA A 196 6.87 -11.07 -23.65
N GLN A 197 5.95 -11.99 -23.96
CA GLN A 197 5.23 -12.07 -25.23
C GLN A 197 3.84 -11.42 -25.13
N VAL A 198 3.33 -10.90 -26.25
CA VAL A 198 1.96 -10.38 -26.32
C VAL A 198 0.96 -11.55 -26.34
N ASN A 199 -0.17 -11.38 -25.65
CA ASN A 199 -1.25 -12.37 -25.70
C ASN A 199 -1.99 -12.28 -27.06
N SER A 200 -1.97 -13.37 -27.82
CA SER A 200 -2.63 -13.45 -29.14
C SER A 200 -4.16 -13.44 -29.09
N GLU A 201 -4.77 -13.65 -27.92
CA GLU A 201 -6.22 -13.60 -27.73
C GLU A 201 -6.77 -12.17 -27.72
N LEU A 202 -5.91 -11.18 -27.53
CA LEU A 202 -6.28 -9.78 -27.40
C LEU A 202 -6.00 -9.01 -28.70
N PRO A 203 -6.75 -7.93 -28.98
CA PRO A 203 -6.46 -7.07 -30.12
C PRO A 203 -5.05 -6.46 -30.00
N PRO A 204 -4.39 -6.17 -31.13
CA PRO A 204 -3.08 -5.54 -31.12
C PRO A 204 -3.13 -4.19 -30.42
N GLU A 205 -2.15 -3.95 -29.55
CA GLU A 205 -2.05 -2.73 -28.77
C GLU A 205 -1.44 -1.57 -29.58
N ASP A 206 -1.75 -0.33 -29.17
CA ASP A 206 -1.07 0.86 -29.68
C ASP A 206 0.46 0.74 -29.50
N PRO A 207 1.24 0.78 -30.58
CA PRO A 207 2.71 0.70 -30.53
C PRO A 207 3.35 1.71 -29.56
N LYS A 208 2.71 2.87 -29.33
CA LYS A 208 3.18 3.88 -28.38
C LYS A 208 3.09 3.39 -26.93
N ILE A 209 2.01 2.70 -26.56
CA ILE A 209 1.84 2.15 -25.21
C ILE A 209 2.84 1.02 -24.97
N MET A 210 3.04 0.16 -25.98
CA MET A 210 4.07 -0.89 -25.93
C MET A 210 5.47 -0.30 -25.77
N ALA A 211 5.83 0.72 -26.57
CA ALA A 211 7.12 1.38 -26.47
C ALA A 211 7.33 2.07 -25.11
N ALA A 212 6.30 2.75 -24.59
CA ALA A 212 6.36 3.37 -23.26
C ALA A 212 6.56 2.32 -22.16
N THR A 213 5.88 1.18 -22.27
CA THR A 213 6.02 0.05 -21.33
C THR A 213 7.43 -0.53 -21.36
N LEU A 214 7.99 -0.74 -22.55
CA LEU A 214 9.37 -1.21 -22.71
C LEU A 214 10.38 -0.22 -22.13
N MET A 215 10.26 1.07 -22.45
CA MET A 215 11.13 2.11 -21.89
C MET A 215 11.05 2.19 -20.37
N ALA A 216 9.85 2.07 -19.79
CA ALA A 216 9.67 2.06 -18.35
C ALA A 216 10.35 0.84 -17.70
N ASN A 217 10.26 -0.34 -18.32
CA ASN A 217 10.93 -1.55 -17.84
C ASN A 217 12.46 -1.45 -17.95
N ASP A 218 12.99 -0.90 -19.04
CA ASP A 218 14.44 -0.74 -19.24
C ASP A 218 15.05 0.27 -18.25
N LEU A 219 14.32 1.34 -17.93
CA LEU A 219 14.73 2.31 -16.91
C LEU A 219 14.87 1.64 -15.54
N ARG A 220 13.91 0.78 -15.17
CA ARG A 220 13.92 0.05 -13.88
C ARG A 220 15.10 -0.91 -13.76
N GLU A 221 15.43 -1.64 -14.83
CA GLU A 221 16.62 -2.50 -14.83
C GLU A 221 17.87 -1.65 -14.62
N SER A 222 17.98 -0.52 -15.31
CA SER A 222 19.11 0.40 -15.17
C SER A 222 19.23 0.95 -13.74
N GLU A 223 18.13 1.34 -13.11
CA GLU A 223 18.09 1.79 -11.71
C GLU A 223 18.49 0.68 -10.73
N ARG A 224 18.03 -0.55 -10.98
CA ARG A 224 18.34 -1.72 -10.16
C ARG A 224 19.82 -2.08 -10.24
N GLU A 225 20.38 -2.09 -11.46
CA GLU A 225 21.80 -2.30 -11.70
C GLU A 225 22.65 -1.22 -11.04
N PHE A 226 22.26 0.05 -11.19
CA PHE A 226 22.93 1.17 -10.54
C PHE A 226 22.91 1.05 -9.02
N THR A 227 21.77 0.70 -8.42
CA THR A 227 21.63 0.49 -6.98
C THR A 227 22.48 -0.69 -6.49
N ALA A 228 22.55 -1.77 -7.27
CA ALA A 228 23.40 -2.92 -6.95
C ALA A 228 24.90 -2.54 -6.99
N GLN A 229 25.33 -1.80 -8.01
CA GLN A 229 26.70 -1.28 -8.12
C GLN A 229 27.05 -0.36 -6.95
N MET A 230 26.15 0.55 -6.55
CA MET A 230 26.36 1.45 -5.40
C MET A 230 26.46 0.73 -4.06
N ARG A 231 25.82 -0.44 -3.91
CA ARG A 231 25.97 -1.29 -2.71
C ARG A 231 27.33 -2.00 -2.65
N GLN A 232 27.95 -2.25 -3.81
CA GLN A 232 29.23 -2.96 -3.91
C GLN A 232 30.45 -2.04 -3.99
N ARG A 233 30.24 -0.73 -4.15
CA ARG A 233 31.31 0.27 -4.22
C ARG A 233 32.05 0.38 -2.88
N ASP A 234 33.38 0.33 -2.94
CA ASP A 234 34.26 0.60 -1.80
C ASP A 234 34.11 2.08 -1.38
N ARG A 235 33.77 2.29 -0.11
CA ARG A 235 33.53 3.61 0.49
C ARG A 235 34.74 4.12 1.29
N GLN A 236 35.88 3.45 1.21
CA GLN A 236 37.10 3.92 1.87
C GLN A 236 37.49 5.32 1.34
N GLY A 237 37.51 6.30 2.25
CA GLY A 237 37.90 7.69 1.96
C GLY A 237 36.75 8.65 1.62
N GLU A 238 35.50 8.19 1.58
CA GLU A 238 34.35 9.08 1.39
C GLU A 238 33.99 9.80 2.71
N VAL A 239 33.90 11.13 2.66
CA VAL A 239 33.47 11.95 3.80
C VAL A 239 31.94 11.91 3.88
N PRO A 240 31.33 11.42 4.98
CA PRO A 240 29.87 11.39 5.12
C PRO A 240 29.27 12.79 5.03
N LEU A 241 28.12 12.90 4.37
CA LEU A 241 27.39 14.17 4.29
C LEU A 241 27.03 14.68 5.71
N PRO A 242 26.96 16.00 5.93
CA PRO A 242 26.76 16.57 7.28
C PRO A 242 25.51 16.04 8.01
N VAL A 243 24.49 15.60 7.27
CA VAL A 243 23.22 15.09 7.84
C VAL A 243 23.37 13.70 8.47
N THR A 244 24.33 12.88 8.02
CA THR A 244 24.60 11.56 8.60
C THR A 244 25.47 11.62 9.86
N GLN A 245 26.10 12.76 10.17
CA GLN A 245 26.96 12.91 11.35
C GLN A 245 26.19 12.92 12.69
N HIS A 246 24.86 13.10 12.66
CA HIS A 246 24.04 13.13 13.88
C HIS A 246 23.66 11.75 14.44
N TYR A 247 23.94 10.64 13.73
CA TYR A 247 23.62 9.29 14.20
C TYR A 247 24.80 8.52 14.79
N ASP A 248 26.03 8.99 14.63
CA ASP A 248 27.25 8.31 15.08
C ASP A 248 27.84 8.90 16.37
N ALA A 249 26.98 9.40 17.29
CA ALA A 249 27.40 9.54 18.67
C ALA A 249 27.28 8.16 19.33
N PRO A 250 28.37 7.50 19.75
CA PRO A 250 28.26 6.24 20.48
C PRO A 250 27.53 6.54 21.79
N SER A 251 26.27 6.09 21.90
CA SER A 251 25.58 6.06 23.18
C SER A 251 26.36 5.10 24.08
N THR A 252 27.09 5.64 25.05
CA THR A 252 27.81 4.86 26.06
C THR A 252 26.90 3.94 26.89
N ASP A 253 25.57 4.11 26.81
CA ASP A 253 24.58 3.30 27.52
C ASP A 253 24.25 1.93 26.89
N LEU A 254 24.84 1.58 25.74
CA LEU A 254 24.62 0.29 25.06
C LEU A 254 25.85 -0.64 25.05
N ALA A 255 27.00 -0.18 25.56
CA ALA A 255 28.25 -0.95 25.54
C ALA A 255 28.29 -2.09 26.57
N ASP A 256 27.44 -2.05 27.60
CA ASP A 256 27.47 -3.02 28.72
C ASP A 256 26.41 -4.12 28.62
N LEU A 257 25.72 -4.27 27.47
CA LEU A 257 24.85 -5.42 27.25
C LEU A 257 25.66 -6.57 26.64
N PRO A 258 25.95 -7.66 27.38
CA PRO A 258 26.65 -8.81 26.81
C PRO A 258 25.75 -9.46 25.75
N ILE A 259 26.11 -9.26 24.47
CA ILE A 259 25.43 -9.84 23.31
C ILE A 259 25.35 -11.38 23.43
N SER A 260 26.27 -12.00 24.17
CA SER A 260 26.29 -13.44 24.47
C SER A 260 25.21 -13.91 25.46
N ALA A 261 24.48 -13.00 26.11
CA ALA A 261 23.39 -13.33 27.04
C ALA A 261 21.99 -13.25 26.40
N MET A 262 21.87 -12.75 25.16
CA MET A 262 20.61 -12.78 24.42
C MET A 262 20.34 -14.18 23.86
N LYS A 263 19.79 -15.06 24.71
CA LYS A 263 19.13 -16.29 24.24
C LYS A 263 17.69 -15.95 23.89
N TRP A 264 17.20 -16.47 22.77
CA TRP A 264 15.76 -16.46 22.44
C TRP A 264 14.97 -16.96 23.66
N GLY A 265 14.16 -16.09 24.28
CA GLY A 265 13.40 -16.40 25.49
C GLY A 265 13.88 -15.77 26.80
N TYR A 266 14.95 -14.96 26.83
CA TYR A 266 15.31 -14.20 28.04
C TYR A 266 14.49 -12.91 28.16
N ILE A 267 13.70 -12.80 29.22
CA ILE A 267 12.92 -11.59 29.57
C ILE A 267 13.57 -10.94 30.79
N PRO A 268 14.01 -9.68 30.71
CA PRO A 268 14.64 -9.00 31.84
C PRO A 268 13.74 -8.93 33.08
N ALA A 269 14.34 -8.98 34.26
CA ALA A 269 13.64 -8.87 35.53
C ALA A 269 12.84 -7.55 35.59
N GLY A 270 11.52 -7.66 35.76
CA GLY A 270 10.57 -6.53 35.72
C GLY A 270 9.56 -6.58 34.55
N LEU A 271 9.72 -7.53 33.61
CA LEU A 271 8.73 -7.81 32.56
C LEU A 271 8.09 -9.19 32.80
N THR A 272 6.77 -9.22 32.98
CA THR A 272 5.97 -10.45 33.06
C THR A 272 5.41 -10.83 31.69
N VAL A 273 5.50 -12.11 31.33
CA VAL A 273 4.79 -12.69 30.19
C VAL A 273 3.36 -13.01 30.62
N TYR A 274 2.38 -12.64 29.81
CA TYR A 274 0.99 -13.03 30.04
C TYR A 274 0.86 -14.56 30.00
N ALA A 275 0.34 -15.16 31.07
CA ALA A 275 0.40 -16.59 31.27
C ALA A 275 -0.47 -17.42 30.31
N ASN A 276 -1.39 -16.83 29.53
CA ASN A 276 -2.29 -17.59 28.66
C ASN A 276 -2.59 -16.83 27.36
N GLY A 277 -2.00 -17.30 26.25
CA GLY A 277 -2.23 -16.82 24.88
C GLY A 277 -3.47 -17.41 24.20
N ASP A 278 -4.43 -17.96 24.95
CA ASP A 278 -5.57 -18.73 24.41
C ASP A 278 -6.85 -17.90 24.21
N LYS A 279 -6.82 -16.59 24.46
CA LYS A 279 -7.94 -15.70 24.15
C LYS A 279 -7.43 -14.48 23.39
N ALA A 280 -8.02 -14.25 22.22
CA ALA A 280 -7.89 -12.98 21.54
C ALA A 280 -8.18 -11.85 22.55
N PRO A 281 -7.41 -10.74 22.54
CA PRO A 281 -7.79 -9.59 23.33
C PRO A 281 -9.23 -9.23 22.95
N PRO A 282 -10.11 -8.92 23.92
CA PRO A 282 -11.45 -8.49 23.57
C PRO A 282 -11.31 -7.35 22.55
N ALA A 283 -12.17 -7.35 21.53
CA ALA A 283 -12.27 -6.23 20.62
C ALA A 283 -12.32 -4.95 21.48
N ASN A 284 -11.53 -3.92 21.12
CA ASN A 284 -11.69 -2.59 21.70
C ASN A 284 -13.04 -2.04 21.24
N SER A 285 -14.11 -2.57 21.81
CA SER A 285 -15.48 -2.10 21.76
C SER A 285 -15.81 -1.41 23.08
N GLY A 286 -14.86 -0.61 23.56
CA GLY A 286 -15.05 0.28 24.69
C GLY A 286 -14.76 1.69 24.21
N ASP A 287 -15.78 2.53 24.24
CA ASP A 287 -15.64 3.99 24.30
C ASP A 287 -14.91 4.33 25.60
N HIS A 288 -13.60 4.06 25.62
CA HIS A 288 -12.75 4.32 26.75
C HIS A 288 -12.46 5.81 26.74
N ASP A 289 -13.12 6.57 27.62
CA ASP A 289 -12.81 8.00 27.81
C ASP A 289 -11.44 8.11 28.49
N TYR A 290 -10.41 8.28 27.66
CA TYR A 290 -9.02 8.53 28.09
C TYR A 290 -8.84 9.95 28.67
N GLY A 291 -9.92 10.69 28.89
CA GLY A 291 -9.97 12.01 29.49
C GLY A 291 -10.05 13.15 28.47
N SER A 292 -10.30 14.37 28.98
CA SER A 292 -10.42 15.59 28.17
C SER A 292 -9.18 15.85 27.31
N VAL A 293 -7.98 15.62 27.87
CA VAL A 293 -6.70 15.81 27.18
C VAL A 293 -6.58 14.90 25.96
N TYR A 294 -7.02 13.64 26.08
CA TYR A 294 -6.99 12.69 24.97
C TYR A 294 -7.91 13.14 23.84
N ARG A 295 -9.14 13.55 24.17
CA ARG A 295 -10.12 14.04 23.19
C ARG A 295 -9.63 15.29 22.47
N GLU A 296 -8.99 16.21 23.17
CA GLU A 296 -8.39 17.41 22.56
C GLU A 296 -7.22 17.06 21.63
N VAL A 297 -6.32 16.16 22.03
CA VAL A 297 -5.20 15.71 21.18
C VAL A 297 -5.70 14.97 19.93
N GLU A 298 -6.76 14.17 20.06
CA GLU A 298 -7.40 13.48 18.95
C GLU A 298 -8.09 14.46 17.99
N ALA A 299 -8.90 15.39 18.50
CA ALA A 299 -9.54 16.45 17.72
C ALA A 299 -8.51 17.30 16.98
N LEU A 300 -7.41 17.64 17.64
CA LEU A 300 -6.30 18.38 17.05
C LEU A 300 -5.66 17.64 15.87
N ARG A 301 -5.43 16.32 15.99
CA ARG A 301 -4.93 15.51 14.88
C ARG A 301 -5.90 15.47 13.70
N VAL A 302 -7.21 15.43 13.95
CA VAL A 302 -8.24 15.52 12.91
C VAL A 302 -8.21 16.88 12.20
N MET A 303 -8.11 17.98 12.95
CA MET A 303 -8.01 19.33 12.36
C MET A 303 -6.75 19.48 11.48
N LEU A 304 -5.61 18.94 11.91
CA LEU A 304 -4.37 18.97 11.12
C LEU A 304 -4.46 18.11 9.84
N ASP A 305 -5.13 16.94 9.90
CA ASP A 305 -5.37 16.13 8.71
C ASP A 305 -6.29 16.84 7.72
N ASN A 306 -7.37 17.47 8.22
CA ASN A 306 -8.27 18.28 7.41
C ASN A 306 -7.54 19.45 6.73
N PHE A 307 -6.67 20.15 7.46
CA PHE A 307 -5.85 21.23 6.89
C PHE A 307 -4.99 20.73 5.72
N LYS A 308 -4.34 19.57 5.86
CA LYS A 308 -3.54 18.98 4.76
C LYS A 308 -4.40 18.70 3.52
N ARG A 309 -5.61 18.18 3.70
CA ARG A 309 -6.55 17.95 2.59
C ARG A 309 -6.95 19.25 1.90
N LEU A 310 -7.12 20.35 2.64
CA LEU A 310 -7.40 21.67 2.05
C LEU A 310 -6.22 22.25 1.28
N ILE A 311 -4.97 21.93 1.64
CA ILE A 311 -3.79 22.29 0.83
C ILE A 311 -3.87 21.59 -0.54
N ASP A 312 -4.18 20.29 -0.56
CA ASP A 312 -4.34 19.53 -1.81
C ASP A 312 -5.50 20.05 -2.65
N LEU A 313 -6.63 20.37 -2.01
CA LEU A 313 -7.79 20.96 -2.68
C LEU A 313 -7.47 22.34 -3.26
N SER A 314 -6.72 23.16 -2.54
CA SER A 314 -6.28 24.48 -2.99
C SER A 314 -5.40 24.40 -4.24
N GLN A 315 -4.51 23.40 -4.34
CA GLN A 315 -3.72 23.16 -5.55
C GLN A 315 -4.61 22.83 -6.75
N LYS A 316 -5.60 21.95 -6.56
CA LYS A 316 -6.58 21.60 -7.61
C LYS A 316 -7.37 22.82 -8.07
N HIS A 317 -7.78 23.69 -7.16
CA HIS A 317 -8.47 24.94 -7.50
C HIS A 317 -7.58 25.86 -8.34
N LEU A 318 -6.31 26.04 -7.98
CA LEU A 318 -5.36 26.86 -8.75
C LEU A 318 -5.12 26.30 -10.16
N ASP A 319 -5.05 24.98 -10.32
CA ASP A 319 -4.92 24.33 -11.64
C ASP A 319 -6.17 24.51 -12.52
N VAL A 320 -7.36 24.47 -11.91
CA VAL A 320 -8.63 24.77 -12.61
C VAL A 320 -8.66 26.24 -13.01
N LEU A 321 -8.29 27.15 -12.11
CA LEU A 321 -8.22 28.60 -12.37
C LEU A 321 -7.26 28.93 -13.51
N LEU A 322 -6.06 28.33 -13.53
CA LEU A 322 -5.08 28.54 -14.60
C LEU A 322 -5.63 28.09 -15.96
N ARG A 323 -6.26 26.91 -16.00
CA ARG A 323 -6.87 26.38 -17.24
C ARG A 323 -8.01 27.25 -17.74
N LEU A 324 -8.91 27.68 -16.85
CA LEU A 324 -10.03 28.55 -17.22
C LEU A 324 -9.55 29.93 -17.66
N GLN A 325 -8.53 30.50 -17.02
CA GLN A 325 -7.93 31.77 -17.43
C GLN A 325 -7.33 31.68 -18.84
N HIS A 326 -6.64 30.59 -19.16
CA HIS A 326 -6.13 30.36 -20.52
C HIS A 326 -7.26 30.16 -21.54
N LYS A 327 -8.38 29.55 -21.12
CA LYS A 327 -9.56 29.37 -21.98
C LYS A 327 -10.24 30.71 -22.28
N CYS A 328 -10.46 31.57 -21.28
CA CYS A 328 -11.01 32.91 -21.46
C CYS A 328 -10.13 33.76 -22.41
N LYS A 329 -8.81 33.79 -22.20
CA LYS A 329 -7.88 34.52 -23.09
C LYS A 329 -7.89 34.05 -24.55
N ARG A 330 -8.28 32.80 -24.82
CA ARG A 330 -8.40 32.25 -26.18
C ARG A 330 -9.77 32.48 -26.80
N GLN A 331 -10.78 32.79 -26.01
CA GLN A 331 -12.17 33.00 -26.45
C GLN A 331 -12.53 34.48 -26.64
N GLU A 332 -11.71 35.41 -26.16
CA GLU A 332 -11.79 36.84 -26.51
C GLU A 332 -11.65 37.10 -28.04
N GLU A 333 -11.26 36.09 -28.84
CA GLU A 333 -11.16 36.14 -30.30
C GLU A 333 -12.40 35.55 -31.04
N GLY A 334 -13.49 35.17 -30.34
CA GLY A 334 -14.72 34.62 -30.94
C GLY A 334 -16.01 34.83 -30.11
N GLU A 335 -17.18 34.63 -30.71
CA GLU A 335 -18.51 35.11 -30.23
C GLU A 335 -19.11 34.46 -28.96
N ASP A 336 -18.39 33.63 -28.18
CA ASP A 336 -18.99 32.82 -27.08
C ASP A 336 -18.27 32.97 -25.72
N SER A 337 -18.00 34.21 -25.28
CA SER A 337 -17.20 34.56 -24.08
C SER A 337 -17.91 34.35 -22.73
N SER A 338 -19.25 34.50 -22.68
CA SER A 338 -20.03 34.62 -21.43
C SER A 338 -19.98 33.38 -20.52
N ALA A 339 -20.01 32.18 -21.09
CA ALA A 339 -20.03 30.94 -20.30
C ALA A 339 -18.69 30.64 -19.61
N ALA A 340 -17.56 30.99 -20.26
CA ALA A 340 -16.23 30.75 -19.71
C ALA A 340 -15.89 31.74 -18.59
N GLU A 341 -16.31 33.00 -18.73
CA GLU A 341 -16.20 34.01 -17.68
C GLU A 341 -17.00 33.63 -16.42
N THR A 342 -18.22 33.12 -16.61
CA THR A 342 -19.07 32.62 -15.52
C THR A 342 -18.40 31.45 -14.78
N ALA A 343 -17.83 30.49 -15.52
CA ALA A 343 -17.10 29.37 -14.93
C ALA A 343 -15.84 29.81 -14.18
N LEU A 344 -15.11 30.81 -14.69
CA LEU A 344 -13.94 31.37 -14.03
C LEU A 344 -14.32 32.08 -12.71
N LEU A 345 -15.44 32.81 -12.68
CA LEU A 345 -15.92 33.47 -11.47
C LEU A 345 -16.32 32.44 -10.39
N ALA A 346 -17.06 31.39 -10.78
CA ALA A 346 -17.43 30.31 -9.87
C ALA A 346 -16.20 29.57 -9.30
N ALA A 347 -15.18 29.33 -10.14
CA ALA A 347 -13.94 28.71 -9.68
C ALA A 347 -13.17 29.60 -8.68
N LYS A 348 -13.19 30.92 -8.86
CA LYS A 348 -12.58 31.88 -7.91
C LYS A 348 -13.31 31.88 -6.58
N GLU A 349 -14.63 31.83 -6.60
CA GLU A 349 -15.46 31.78 -5.40
C GLU A 349 -15.22 30.48 -4.61
N ALA A 350 -15.15 29.34 -5.30
CA ALA A 350 -14.83 28.05 -4.67
C ALA A 350 -13.43 28.04 -4.02
N PHE A 351 -12.45 28.65 -4.69
CA PHE A 351 -11.11 28.81 -4.13
C PHE A 351 -11.09 29.71 -2.90
N ALA A 352 -11.77 30.86 -2.96
CA ALA A 352 -11.89 31.78 -1.83
C ALA A 352 -12.54 31.13 -0.60
N LYS A 353 -13.60 30.32 -0.82
CA LYS A 353 -14.25 29.55 0.24
C LYS A 353 -13.29 28.55 0.90
N THR A 354 -12.46 27.88 0.10
CA THR A 354 -11.44 26.95 0.62
C THR A 354 -10.40 27.67 1.49
N LEU A 355 -9.95 28.86 1.08
CA LEU A 355 -9.03 29.66 1.88
C LEU A 355 -9.64 30.10 3.22
N GLU A 356 -10.92 30.48 3.21
CA GLU A 356 -11.63 30.86 4.45
C GLU A 356 -11.75 29.68 5.41
N GLU A 357 -12.04 28.48 4.89
CA GLU A 357 -12.06 27.25 5.69
C GLU A 357 -10.67 26.95 6.29
N MET A 358 -9.60 27.14 5.52
CA MET A 358 -8.23 26.99 6.03
C MET A 358 -7.95 27.99 7.17
N ARG A 359 -8.38 29.25 7.06
CA ARG A 359 -8.25 30.26 8.14
C ARG A 359 -9.03 29.86 9.39
N GLY A 360 -10.23 29.30 9.23
CA GLY A 360 -11.04 28.77 10.32
C GLY A 360 -10.36 27.61 11.06
N ILE A 361 -9.76 26.67 10.31
CA ILE A 361 -9.01 25.55 10.91
C ILE A 361 -7.77 26.06 11.67
N VAL A 362 -7.00 27.00 11.10
CA VAL A 362 -5.83 27.58 11.78
C VAL A 362 -6.21 28.19 13.13
N THR A 363 -7.33 28.93 13.18
CA THR A 363 -7.83 29.56 14.40
C THR A 363 -8.28 28.53 15.44
N SER A 364 -8.91 27.45 14.99
CA SER A 364 -9.37 26.35 15.84
C SER A 364 -8.20 25.53 16.41
N VAL A 365 -7.17 25.27 15.59
CA VAL A 365 -5.92 24.62 15.98
C VAL A 365 -5.17 25.46 17.01
N GLU A 366 -5.01 26.76 16.77
CA GLU A 366 -4.36 27.68 17.72
C GLU A 366 -5.06 27.70 19.08
N SER A 367 -6.40 27.68 19.08
CA SER A 367 -7.19 27.63 20.31
C SER A 367 -7.08 26.29 21.04
N SER A 368 -7.09 25.16 20.32
CA SER A 368 -6.96 23.81 20.91
C SER A 368 -5.55 23.58 21.46
N GLU A 369 -4.52 24.07 20.77
CA GLU A 369 -3.14 23.98 21.23
C GLU A 369 -2.86 24.84 22.46
N ALA A 370 -3.49 26.02 22.58
CA ALA A 370 -3.44 26.79 23.82
C ALA A 370 -4.02 26.00 25.01
N ARG A 371 -5.09 25.22 24.80
CA ARG A 371 -5.67 24.35 25.83
C ARG A 371 -4.74 23.19 26.19
N VAL A 372 -4.18 22.50 25.19
CA VAL A 372 -3.24 21.38 25.42
C VAL A 372 -1.93 21.85 26.08
N ALA A 373 -1.44 23.04 25.74
CA ALA A 373 -0.24 23.63 26.33
C ALA A 373 -0.46 24.05 27.79
N ALA A 374 -1.64 24.58 28.14
CA ALA A 374 -1.98 24.95 29.52
C ALA A 374 -1.93 23.75 30.48
N GLU A 375 -2.24 22.55 29.99
CA GLU A 375 -2.21 21.31 30.78
C GLU A 375 -0.84 20.62 30.79
N SER A 376 -0.03 20.79 29.73
CA SER A 376 1.23 20.06 29.55
C SER A 376 2.50 20.88 29.84
N GLY A 377 2.41 22.20 30.00
CA GLY A 377 3.55 23.09 30.29
C GLY A 377 4.56 23.25 29.15
N VAL A 378 4.27 22.69 27.96
CA VAL A 378 5.13 22.73 26.78
C VAL A 378 4.46 23.62 25.72
N VAL A 379 5.11 24.73 25.38
CA VAL A 379 4.68 25.62 24.29
C VAL A 379 5.05 24.98 22.95
N ALA A 380 4.06 24.76 22.09
CA ALA A 380 4.28 24.13 20.79
C ALA A 380 4.98 25.10 19.81
N PRO A 381 6.11 24.73 19.18
CA PRO A 381 6.86 25.63 18.30
C PRO A 381 6.46 25.54 16.81
N GLY A 382 6.50 26.69 16.13
CA GLY A 382 6.74 26.86 14.69
C GLY A 382 5.64 26.51 13.68
N TYR A 383 4.92 25.40 13.84
CA TYR A 383 4.08 24.87 12.74
C TYR A 383 2.80 25.70 12.51
N ILE A 384 2.22 26.35 13.53
CA ILE A 384 1.08 27.28 13.35
C ILE A 384 1.51 28.46 12.46
N SER A 385 2.74 28.95 12.62
CA SER A 385 3.30 29.98 11.75
C SER A 385 3.40 29.49 10.30
N ALA A 386 3.82 28.24 10.10
CA ALA A 386 3.87 27.61 8.78
C ALA A 386 2.46 27.43 8.17
N MET A 387 1.44 27.15 8.98
CA MET A 387 0.05 27.08 8.51
C MET A 387 -0.48 28.47 8.11
N LYS A 388 -0.23 29.51 8.91
CA LYS A 388 -0.59 30.90 8.57
C LYS A 388 0.12 31.34 7.29
N GLU A 389 1.42 31.08 7.18
CA GLU A 389 2.20 31.37 5.98
C GLU A 389 1.70 30.59 4.75
N CYS A 390 1.28 29.33 4.93
CA CYS A 390 0.67 28.54 3.86
C CYS A 390 -0.58 29.24 3.30
N VAL A 391 -1.50 29.66 4.16
CA VAL A 391 -2.74 30.31 3.71
C VAL A 391 -2.43 31.60 2.94
N GLU A 392 -1.51 32.42 3.44
CA GLU A 392 -1.12 33.65 2.75
C GLU A 392 -0.39 33.38 1.43
N ALA A 393 0.46 32.35 1.38
CA ALA A 393 1.15 31.96 0.15
C ALA A 393 0.15 31.55 -0.94
N TYR A 394 -0.89 30.79 -0.60
CA TYR A 394 -1.95 30.43 -1.56
C TYR A 394 -2.87 31.61 -1.91
N ALA A 395 -3.11 32.54 -0.98
CA ALA A 395 -3.93 33.73 -1.25
C ALA A 395 -3.22 34.73 -2.18
N ALA A 396 -1.90 34.86 -2.08
CA ALA A 396 -1.11 35.86 -2.81
C ALA A 396 -0.46 35.34 -4.10
N VAL A 397 -0.50 34.02 -4.38
CA VAL A 397 0.22 33.44 -5.51
C VAL A 397 -0.29 33.97 -6.86
N PRO A 398 0.60 34.44 -7.76
CA PRO A 398 0.20 34.76 -9.12
C PRO A 398 -0.24 33.51 -9.88
N LEU A 399 -1.36 33.59 -10.61
CA LEU A 399 -1.85 32.51 -11.49
C LEU A 399 -0.95 32.35 -12.73
N GLN A 400 0.25 31.79 -12.55
CA GLN A 400 1.16 31.43 -13.63
C GLN A 400 1.84 30.10 -13.31
N LYS A 401 2.03 29.26 -14.33
CA LYS A 401 2.55 27.88 -14.19
C LYS A 401 3.84 27.79 -13.36
N ARG A 402 4.76 28.73 -13.52
CA ARG A 402 6.03 28.76 -12.76
C ARG A 402 5.79 28.91 -11.25
N TRP A 403 5.03 29.92 -10.84
CA TRP A 403 4.76 30.20 -9.42
C TRP A 403 3.90 29.12 -8.77
N LEU A 404 2.97 28.51 -9.51
CA LEU A 404 2.19 27.36 -9.01
C LEU A 404 3.06 26.13 -8.76
N ASN A 405 4.04 25.86 -9.64
CA ASN A 405 4.98 24.76 -9.43
C ASN A 405 5.89 25.00 -8.22
N GLU A 406 6.38 26.24 -8.05
CA GLU A 406 7.17 26.64 -6.87
C GLU A 406 6.34 26.51 -5.59
N LEU A 407 5.08 26.97 -5.60
CA LEU A 407 4.15 26.80 -4.48
C LEU A 407 3.85 25.33 -4.18
N ALA A 408 3.77 24.45 -5.18
CA ALA A 408 3.57 23.02 -4.97
C ALA A 408 4.77 22.34 -4.30
N ALA A 409 5.99 22.76 -4.65
CA ALA A 409 7.21 22.32 -3.97
C ALA A 409 7.24 22.79 -2.51
N ASP A 410 6.90 24.06 -2.27
CA ASP A 410 6.80 24.64 -0.92
C ASP A 410 5.69 24.01 -0.08
N ALA A 411 4.56 23.64 -0.70
CA ALA A 411 3.47 22.93 -0.03
C ALA A 411 3.94 21.62 0.61
N THR A 412 4.80 20.87 -0.09
CA THR A 412 5.32 19.60 0.42
C THR A 412 6.40 19.82 1.48
N ARG A 413 7.37 20.70 1.20
CA ARG A 413 8.55 20.88 2.05
C ARG A 413 8.32 21.80 3.24
N LYS A 414 7.64 22.92 3.04
CA LYS A 414 7.54 24.03 4.00
C LYS A 414 6.24 23.99 4.81
N PHE A 415 5.12 23.57 4.20
CA PHE A 415 3.81 23.64 4.86
C PHE A 415 3.33 22.28 5.40
N LYS A 416 3.40 21.21 4.60
CA LYS A 416 2.95 19.86 5.03
C LYS A 416 3.91 19.19 6.01
N SER A 417 5.22 19.35 5.85
CA SER A 417 6.21 18.68 6.71
C SER A 417 6.10 19.08 8.19
N PRO A 418 6.00 20.38 8.57
CA PRO A 418 5.79 20.76 9.96
C PRO A 418 4.48 20.22 10.56
N VAL A 419 3.39 20.26 9.79
CA VAL A 419 2.08 19.73 10.20
C VAL A 419 2.16 18.22 10.43
N PHE A 420 2.82 17.48 9.54
CA PHE A 420 3.01 16.03 9.67
C PHE A 420 3.84 15.65 10.89
N ASN A 421 4.94 16.39 11.15
CA ASN A 421 5.76 16.17 12.34
C ASN A 421 4.93 16.37 13.61
N ARG A 422 4.10 17.42 13.66
CA ARG A 422 3.19 17.64 14.79
C ARG A 422 2.18 16.50 14.96
N MET A 423 1.59 16.00 13.87
CA MET A 423 0.69 14.84 13.94
C MET A 423 1.38 13.59 14.52
N LYS A 424 2.67 13.39 14.24
CA LYS A 424 3.47 12.29 14.80
C LYS A 424 3.70 12.44 16.30
N GLU A 425 4.00 13.65 16.76
CA GLU A 425 4.13 13.97 18.18
C GLU A 425 2.81 13.74 18.94
N LEU A 426 1.68 14.21 18.37
CA LEU A 426 0.36 13.99 18.96
C LEU A 426 0.02 12.50 19.05
N LEU A 427 0.37 11.71 18.03
CA LEU A 427 0.18 10.26 18.06
C LEU A 427 1.00 9.58 19.17
N GLN A 428 2.24 10.02 19.39
CA GLN A 428 3.05 9.54 20.51
C GLN A 428 2.42 9.94 21.85
N ARG A 429 1.87 11.14 21.95
CA ARG A 429 1.17 11.61 23.15
C ARG A 429 -0.10 10.79 23.44
N LEU A 430 -0.90 10.45 22.44
CA LEU A 430 -2.06 9.56 22.60
C LEU A 430 -1.64 8.19 23.15
N LYS A 431 -0.55 7.62 22.62
CA LYS A 431 0.00 6.35 23.13
C LYS A 431 0.45 6.46 24.59
N GLU A 432 1.09 7.56 24.95
CA GLU A 432 1.52 7.81 26.33
C GLU A 432 0.34 7.92 27.30
N ILE A 433 -0.72 8.66 26.93
CA ILE A 433 -1.92 8.79 27.75
C ILE A 433 -2.57 7.41 27.98
N LYS A 434 -2.68 6.58 26.92
CA LYS A 434 -3.19 5.21 27.02
C LYS A 434 -2.35 4.35 27.97
N ARG A 435 -1.02 4.46 27.91
CA ARG A 435 -0.08 3.73 28.79
C ARG A 435 -0.18 4.17 30.26
N GLN A 436 -0.33 5.47 30.51
CA GLN A 436 -0.46 6.03 31.87
C GLN A 436 -1.79 5.63 32.52
N GLN A 437 -2.89 5.56 31.77
CA GLN A 437 -4.14 5.02 32.30
C GLN A 437 -4.08 3.52 32.53
N SER A 438 -3.52 2.74 31.60
CA SER A 438 -3.37 1.28 31.76
C SER A 438 -2.56 0.93 33.01
N SER A 439 -1.49 1.67 33.31
CA SER A 439 -0.69 1.50 34.54
C SER A 439 -1.43 1.93 35.82
N ARG A 440 -2.28 2.96 35.78
CA ARG A 440 -3.15 3.36 36.90
C ARG A 440 -4.24 2.33 37.21
N THR A 441 -4.86 1.74 36.19
CA THR A 441 -5.89 0.71 36.38
C THR A 441 -5.31 -0.56 37.00
N VAL A 442 -4.11 -0.98 36.56
CA VAL A 442 -3.38 -2.12 37.14
C VAL A 442 -2.96 -1.85 38.60
N ALA A 443 -2.64 -0.61 38.96
CA ALA A 443 -2.32 -0.23 40.34
C ALA A 443 -3.55 -0.19 41.26
N ALA A 444 -4.73 0.19 40.75
CA ALA A 444 -5.98 0.23 41.52
C ALA A 444 -6.51 -1.18 41.84
N ASP A 445 -6.37 -2.14 40.93
CA ASP A 445 -6.74 -3.56 41.16
C ASP A 445 -5.78 -4.29 42.12
N ALA A 446 -4.60 -3.72 42.41
CA ALA A 446 -3.61 -4.31 43.32
C ALA A 446 -3.78 -3.87 44.79
N THR A 447 -4.73 -2.97 45.09
CA THR A 447 -5.06 -2.59 46.48
C THR A 447 -6.09 -3.54 47.06
N PRO A 448 -5.78 -4.36 48.10
CA PRO A 448 -6.76 -5.24 48.70
C PRO A 448 -7.74 -4.41 49.52
N SER A 449 -9.04 -4.54 49.21
CA SER A 449 -10.13 -4.02 50.04
C SER A 449 -9.96 -4.55 51.46
N SER A 450 -9.87 -3.62 52.43
CA SER A 450 -9.76 -3.92 53.87
C SER A 450 -11.03 -4.53 54.44
#